data_AF-A0A917FE66-F1
#
_entry.id   AF-A0A917FE66-F1
#
_cell.length_a   1.000
_cell.length_b   1.000
_cell.length_c   1.000
_cell.angle_alpha   90.00
_cell.angle_beta   90.00
_cell.angle_gamma   90.00
#
_symmetry.space_group_name_H-M   'P 1'
#
loop_
_entity.id
_entity.type
_entity.pdbx_description
1 polymer ?
#
loop_
_entity_poly.entity_id
_entity_poly.type
_entity_poly.pdbx_seq_one_letter_code
_entity_poly.pdbx_strand_id
1 'polypeptide(L)'
;MAFNRRVINKELDMANLNKHNDNYADIETTLDAHDIAVVNSANHIANGNIHTTAAEKTKLAGITTGAGGANSATDAVIGNRTATDSATPSLTGTLTALLSSLFTLVKGITGKPGALTTPAINLEATKAHVDNANLHTTAAEKTKLSGIAAGAEVNQNAFAQVNNIPAAAKTDTLTVTGGTGITVTTNPATKTMTVTATGTATPGAHGSSHNIDGPDPIPDLVAVKAKVEALEDFLAYMPIDGGWFDTPPGGPVIDGGTY
;
A
#
# COMPACT_ATOMS: atom_id res chain seq x y z
N MET A 1 43.39 123.25 34.95
CA MET A 1 44.06 122.27 34.06
C MET A 1 44.92 123.05 33.08
N ALA A 2 46.24 123.04 33.25
CA ALA A 2 47.15 123.74 32.34
C ALA A 2 47.26 122.93 31.04
N PHE A 3 46.80 123.51 29.92
CA PHE A 3 47.02 122.95 28.60
C PHE A 3 48.49 123.20 28.22
N ASN A 4 49.36 122.23 28.47
CA ASN A 4 50.69 122.24 27.88
C ASN A 4 50.54 121.98 26.37
N ARG A 5 50.54 123.04 25.57
CA ARG A 5 50.61 122.90 24.10
C ARG A 5 51.91 122.19 23.74
N ARG A 6 51.79 121.03 23.12
CA ARG A 6 52.93 120.27 22.60
C ARG A 6 53.55 121.09 21.47
N VAL A 7 54.73 121.66 21.70
CA VAL A 7 55.49 122.37 20.67
C VAL A 7 55.97 121.32 19.66
N ILE A 8 55.46 121.42 18.44
CA ILE A 8 55.85 120.53 17.35
C ILE A 8 57.25 120.92 16.90
N ASN A 9 58.20 120.00 17.00
CA ASN A 9 59.56 120.15 16.50
C ASN A 9 59.84 119.05 15.48
N LYS A 10 60.86 119.26 14.63
CA LYS A 10 61.21 118.35 13.54
C LYS A 10 61.39 116.88 13.98
N GLU A 11 61.93 116.66 15.19
CA GLU A 11 62.11 115.31 15.75
C GLU A 11 60.77 114.65 16.10
N LEU A 12 59.85 115.40 16.70
CA LEU A 12 58.50 114.94 17.04
C LEU A 12 57.66 114.67 15.78
N ASP A 13 57.84 115.45 14.72
CA ASP A 13 57.21 115.24 13.42
C ASP A 13 57.69 113.93 12.76
N MET A 14 59.00 113.67 12.79
CA MET A 14 59.57 112.43 12.26
C MET A 14 59.21 111.20 13.10
N ALA A 15 59.16 111.33 14.42
CA ALA A 15 58.72 110.24 15.30
C ALA A 15 57.23 109.90 15.10
N ASN A 16 56.38 110.91 14.88
CA ASN A 16 54.97 110.70 14.56
C ASN A 16 54.80 110.07 13.16
N LEU A 17 55.59 110.51 12.17
CA LEU A 17 55.58 109.96 10.83
C LEU A 17 56.02 108.49 10.83
N ASN A 18 57.07 108.14 11.57
CA ASN A 18 57.53 106.75 11.70
C ASN A 18 56.42 105.86 12.28
N LYS A 19 55.76 106.28 13.37
CA LYS A 19 54.62 105.52 13.95
C LYS A 19 53.46 105.36 12.97
N HIS A 20 53.19 106.36 12.15
CA HIS A 20 52.16 106.26 11.13
C HIS A 20 52.54 105.22 10.07
N ASN A 21 53.81 105.19 9.64
CA ASN A 21 54.31 104.19 8.70
C ASN A 21 54.29 102.78 9.29
N ASP A 22 54.68 102.62 10.57
CA ASP A 22 54.63 101.33 11.27
C ASP A 22 53.17 100.83 11.37
N ASN A 23 52.24 101.70 11.79
CA ASN A 23 50.81 101.37 11.82
C ASN A 23 50.28 100.99 10.43
N TYR A 24 50.72 101.67 9.38
CA TYR A 24 50.33 101.36 8.00
C TYR A 24 50.81 99.98 7.59
N ALA A 25 52.07 99.63 7.90
CA ALA A 25 52.64 98.31 7.62
C ALA A 25 51.92 97.19 8.39
N ASP A 26 51.54 97.43 9.65
CA ASP A 26 50.76 96.47 10.46
C ASP A 26 49.35 96.27 9.89
N ILE A 27 48.69 97.34 9.45
CA ILE A 27 47.38 97.28 8.79
C ILE A 27 47.46 96.52 7.48
N GLU A 28 48.47 96.80 6.65
CA GLU A 28 48.71 96.11 5.38
C GLU A 28 48.87 94.60 5.61
N THR A 29 49.74 94.22 6.56
CA THR A 29 49.95 92.81 6.95
C THR A 29 48.65 92.14 7.42
N THR A 30 47.82 92.86 8.18
CA THR A 30 46.54 92.34 8.68
C THR A 30 45.51 92.17 7.56
N LEU A 31 45.45 93.13 6.63
CA LEU A 31 44.55 93.08 5.48
C LEU A 31 44.93 91.93 4.55
N ASP A 32 46.22 91.72 4.28
CA ASP A 32 46.70 90.58 3.49
C ASP A 32 46.30 89.24 4.12
N ALA A 33 46.47 89.11 5.44
CA ALA A 33 46.04 87.92 6.17
C ALA A 33 44.52 87.72 6.11
N HIS A 34 43.75 88.81 6.18
CA HIS A 34 42.30 88.77 6.07
C HIS A 34 41.86 88.34 4.67
N ASP A 35 42.47 88.86 3.62
CA ASP A 35 42.18 88.48 2.23
C ASP A 35 42.42 86.98 2.01
N ILE A 36 43.53 86.43 2.54
CA ILE A 36 43.80 84.99 2.51
C ILE A 36 42.72 84.21 3.26
N ALA A 37 42.30 84.67 4.44
CA ALA A 37 41.27 84.01 5.24
C ALA A 37 39.90 84.04 4.54
N VAL A 38 39.56 85.13 3.86
CA VAL A 38 38.33 85.26 3.06
C VAL A 38 38.35 84.28 1.89
N VAL A 39 39.47 84.18 1.17
CA VAL A 39 39.63 83.19 0.08
C VAL A 39 39.49 81.76 0.58
N ASN A 40 40.15 81.43 1.69
CA ASN A 40 40.04 80.09 2.29
C ASN A 40 38.62 79.76 2.73
N SER A 41 37.91 80.72 3.31
CA SER A 41 36.52 80.56 3.72
C SER A 41 35.60 80.37 2.51
N ALA A 42 35.81 81.14 1.43
CA ALA A 42 35.07 80.98 0.18
C ALA A 42 35.30 79.59 -0.44
N ASN A 43 36.54 79.11 -0.45
CA ASN A 43 36.88 77.75 -0.89
C ASN A 43 36.22 76.69 0.01
N HIS A 44 36.14 76.96 1.31
CA HIS A 44 35.49 76.05 2.26
C HIS A 44 33.98 75.92 2.00
N ILE A 45 33.31 77.05 1.75
CA ILE A 45 31.87 77.10 1.46
C ILE A 45 31.56 76.47 0.10
N ALA A 46 32.41 76.70 -0.91
CA ALA A 46 32.19 76.19 -2.27
C ALA A 46 32.43 74.68 -2.40
N ASN A 47 33.29 74.11 -1.56
CA ASN A 47 33.59 72.68 -1.61
C ASN A 47 32.63 71.90 -0.71
N GLY A 48 31.54 71.41 -1.30
CA GLY A 48 30.57 70.56 -0.61
C GLY A 48 31.14 69.24 -0.08
N ASN A 49 32.40 68.88 -0.35
CA ASN A 49 33.05 67.61 0.02
C ASN A 49 34.09 67.75 1.15
N ILE A 50 34.21 68.89 1.82
CA ILE A 50 35.31 69.08 2.81
C ILE A 50 35.24 68.13 4.00
N HIS A 51 34.04 67.78 4.44
CA HIS A 51 33.85 66.94 5.62
C HIS A 51 33.55 65.47 5.28
N THR A 52 33.46 65.13 3.99
CA THR A 52 33.15 63.77 3.52
C THR A 52 33.77 63.54 2.15
N THR A 53 34.44 62.41 1.97
CA THR A 53 34.91 61.94 0.67
C THR A 53 33.74 61.61 -0.26
N ALA A 54 34.00 61.62 -1.58
CA ALA A 54 33.02 61.19 -2.57
C ALA A 54 32.56 59.74 -2.33
N ALA A 55 33.46 58.86 -1.88
CA ALA A 55 33.13 57.48 -1.53
C ALA A 55 32.16 57.39 -0.33
N GLU A 56 32.35 58.21 0.70
CA GLU A 56 31.43 58.31 1.83
C GLU A 56 30.07 58.85 1.40
N LYS A 57 30.04 59.88 0.55
CA LYS A 57 28.76 60.38 0.00
C LYS A 57 28.01 59.33 -0.81
N THR A 58 28.70 58.55 -1.63
CA THR A 58 28.09 57.45 -2.40
C THR A 58 27.53 56.37 -1.46
N LYS A 59 28.27 56.01 -0.40
CA LYS A 59 27.77 55.06 0.61
C LYS A 59 26.53 55.61 1.33
N LEU A 60 26.55 56.87 1.74
CA LEU A 60 25.43 57.53 2.41
C LEU A 60 24.21 57.69 1.50
N ALA A 61 24.42 57.99 0.22
CA ALA A 61 23.33 58.10 -0.77
C ALA A 61 22.66 56.75 -1.06
N GLY A 62 23.37 55.63 -0.87
CA GLY A 62 22.83 54.28 -0.99
C GLY A 62 22.04 53.80 0.24
N ILE A 63 22.06 54.54 1.35
CA ILE A 63 21.29 54.21 2.54
C ILE A 63 19.86 54.71 2.35
N THR A 64 18.89 53.81 2.40
CA THR A 64 17.47 54.17 2.38
C THR A 64 17.14 55.09 3.55
N THR A 65 16.38 56.16 3.29
CA THR A 65 15.91 57.10 4.31
C THR A 65 15.30 56.34 5.50
N GLY A 66 15.84 56.56 6.71
CA GLY A 66 15.37 55.90 7.94
C GLY A 66 16.15 54.64 8.35
N ALA A 67 17.13 54.17 7.57
CA ALA A 67 17.98 53.07 7.99
C ALA A 67 18.82 53.45 9.24
N GLY A 68 18.92 52.53 10.21
CA GLY A 68 19.65 52.73 11.46
C GLY A 68 18.91 53.51 12.55
N GLY A 69 17.71 54.04 12.26
CA GLY A 69 16.82 54.66 13.25
C GLY A 69 15.91 53.65 13.96
N ALA A 70 15.11 54.13 14.92
CA ALA A 70 14.03 53.32 15.49
C ALA A 70 13.10 52.82 14.36
N ASN A 71 12.71 51.55 14.39
CA ASN A 71 11.87 50.89 13.38
C ASN A 71 12.50 50.68 11.99
N SER A 72 13.82 50.85 11.84
CA SER A 72 14.51 50.70 10.55
C SER A 72 14.50 49.28 9.95
N ALA A 73 14.11 48.27 10.74
CA ALA A 73 14.03 46.87 10.33
C ALA A 73 12.62 46.31 10.60
N THR A 74 11.58 47.10 10.32
CA THR A 74 10.20 46.60 10.33
C THR A 74 9.85 45.92 9.01
N ASP A 75 8.84 45.05 9.01
CA ASP A 75 8.32 44.42 7.80
C ASP A 75 7.89 45.45 6.74
N ALA A 76 7.41 46.62 7.17
CA ALA A 76 7.05 47.72 6.28
C ALA A 76 8.26 48.30 5.53
N VAL A 77 9.42 48.39 6.20
CA VAL A 77 10.66 48.92 5.61
C VAL A 77 11.41 47.85 4.80
N ILE A 78 11.41 46.60 5.28
CA ILE A 78 12.07 45.47 4.61
C ILE A 78 11.25 44.97 3.41
N GLY A 79 9.94 45.25 3.42
CA GLY A 79 8.99 44.82 2.40
C GLY A 79 8.68 43.33 2.45
N ASN A 80 7.77 42.91 1.56
CA ASN A 80 7.41 41.50 1.40
C ASN A 80 8.58 40.70 0.83
N ARG A 81 8.73 39.46 1.30
CA ARG A 81 9.64 38.47 0.69
C ARG A 81 8.84 37.53 -0.19
N THR A 82 9.35 37.32 -1.40
CA THR A 82 8.76 36.38 -2.36
C THR A 82 9.56 35.08 -2.34
N ALA A 83 9.19 34.17 -1.45
CA ALA A 83 9.73 32.80 -1.48
C ALA A 83 9.07 31.99 -2.61
N THR A 84 9.77 30.99 -3.13
CA THR A 84 9.31 30.12 -4.21
C THR A 84 9.51 28.65 -3.84
N ASP A 85 8.76 27.74 -4.44
CA ASP A 85 8.85 26.30 -4.20
C ASP A 85 9.55 25.55 -5.35
N SER A 86 10.37 26.28 -6.12
CA SER A 86 11.08 25.80 -7.29
C SER A 86 12.59 26.06 -7.19
N ALA A 87 13.06 26.58 -6.06
CA ALA A 87 14.48 26.79 -5.82
C ALA A 87 15.18 25.47 -5.44
N THR A 88 16.42 25.28 -5.87
CA THR A 88 17.27 24.19 -5.37
C THR A 88 17.50 24.37 -3.87
N PRO A 89 17.19 23.36 -3.02
CA PRO A 89 17.37 23.49 -1.57
C PRO A 89 18.83 23.73 -1.17
N SER A 90 19.05 24.69 -0.28
CA SER A 90 20.36 25.03 0.30
C SER A 90 20.22 25.35 1.79
N LEU A 91 21.27 25.05 2.56
CA LEU A 91 21.39 25.46 3.97
C LEU A 91 22.07 26.83 4.14
N THR A 92 22.46 27.47 3.03
CA THR A 92 23.09 28.79 3.01
C THR A 92 22.38 29.71 2.01
N GLY A 93 22.42 31.01 2.28
CA GLY A 93 21.85 32.04 1.41
C GLY A 93 21.13 33.13 2.18
N THR A 94 20.41 33.99 1.44
CA THR A 94 19.52 34.99 2.05
C THR A 94 18.31 34.30 2.70
N LEU A 95 17.62 34.98 3.61
CA LEU A 95 16.39 34.44 4.21
C LEU A 95 15.36 33.99 3.16
N THR A 96 15.21 34.76 2.07
CA THR A 96 14.32 34.37 0.96
C THR A 96 14.75 33.04 0.34
N ALA A 97 16.04 32.80 0.14
CA ALA A 97 16.55 31.54 -0.41
C ALA A 97 16.35 30.35 0.56
N LEU A 98 16.52 30.58 1.87
CA LEU A 98 16.28 29.56 2.88
C LEU A 98 14.79 29.19 2.97
N LEU A 99 13.89 30.19 2.94
CA LEU A 99 12.45 29.94 2.89
C LEU A 99 12.03 29.25 1.59
N SER A 100 12.61 29.64 0.45
CA SER A 100 12.35 28.93 -0.81
C SER A 100 12.83 27.47 -0.75
N SER A 101 13.98 27.22 -0.14
CA SER A 101 14.49 25.85 0.08
C SER A 101 13.51 25.01 0.90
N LEU A 102 12.96 25.58 1.97
CA LEU A 102 11.95 24.92 2.79
C LEU A 102 10.67 24.62 1.98
N PHE A 103 10.16 25.58 1.21
CA PHE A 103 8.95 25.36 0.42
C PHE A 103 9.14 24.32 -0.69
N THR A 104 10.31 24.28 -1.35
CA THR A 104 10.64 23.21 -2.30
C THR A 104 10.60 21.83 -1.62
N LEU A 105 11.13 21.72 -0.39
CA LEU A 105 11.08 20.46 0.38
C LEU A 105 9.64 20.07 0.75
N VAL A 106 8.82 21.03 1.21
CA VAL A 106 7.40 20.80 1.52
C VAL A 106 6.61 20.34 0.29
N LYS A 107 6.86 20.95 -0.88
CA LYS A 107 6.30 20.50 -2.16
C LYS A 107 6.69 19.05 -2.47
N GLY A 108 7.96 18.70 -2.27
CA GLY A 108 8.45 17.32 -2.43
C GLY A 108 7.76 16.32 -1.50
N ILE A 109 7.58 16.68 -0.21
CA ILE A 109 6.90 15.85 0.79
C ILE A 109 5.42 15.63 0.43
N THR A 110 4.73 16.69 -0.01
CA THR A 110 3.29 16.61 -0.33
C THR A 110 3.01 16.00 -1.69
N GLY A 111 4.01 15.93 -2.58
CA GLY A 111 3.86 15.45 -3.96
C GLY A 111 2.93 16.32 -4.82
N LYS A 112 2.64 17.55 -4.39
CA LYS A 112 1.71 18.46 -5.08
C LYS A 112 2.44 19.39 -6.06
N PRO A 113 1.72 20.01 -7.02
CA PRO A 113 2.31 20.97 -7.95
C PRO A 113 2.94 22.20 -7.26
N GLY A 114 2.47 22.58 -6.07
CA GLY A 114 3.06 23.67 -5.30
C GLY A 114 2.97 23.47 -3.78
N ALA A 115 3.85 24.15 -3.05
CA ALA A 115 4.00 24.00 -1.59
C ALA A 115 2.77 24.48 -0.79
N LEU A 116 1.96 25.36 -1.37
CA LEU A 116 0.71 25.86 -0.78
C LEU A 116 -0.53 25.13 -1.30
N THR A 117 -0.36 24.19 -2.23
CA THR A 117 -1.48 23.34 -2.65
C THR A 117 -1.86 22.41 -1.51
N THR A 118 -3.15 22.34 -1.21
CA THR A 118 -3.65 21.46 -0.14
C THR A 118 -3.18 20.01 -0.37
N PRO A 119 -2.53 19.37 0.63
CA PRO A 119 -2.11 17.99 0.52
C PRO A 119 -3.32 17.06 0.38
N ALA A 120 -3.13 15.86 -0.16
CA ALA A 120 -4.23 14.92 -0.39
C ALA A 120 -4.89 14.48 0.92
N ILE A 121 -4.08 14.28 1.95
CA ILE A 121 -4.47 13.99 3.33
C ILE A 121 -3.54 14.75 4.27
N ASN A 122 -4.01 15.06 5.48
CA ASN A 122 -3.16 15.65 6.52
C ASN A 122 -2.43 14.54 7.30
N LEU A 123 -1.40 14.93 8.08
CA LEU A 123 -0.60 13.97 8.84
C LEU A 123 -1.41 13.19 9.88
N GLU A 124 -2.44 13.82 10.47
CA GLU A 124 -3.33 13.17 11.43
C GLU A 124 -4.11 12.01 10.78
N ALA A 125 -4.67 12.24 9.58
CA ALA A 125 -5.35 11.22 8.80
C ALA A 125 -4.37 10.14 8.30
N THR A 126 -3.15 10.51 7.91
CA THR A 126 -2.11 9.52 7.57
C THR A 126 -1.78 8.63 8.76
N LYS A 127 -1.63 9.20 9.96
CA LYS A 127 -1.40 8.46 11.21
C LYS A 127 -2.54 7.48 11.46
N ALA A 128 -3.79 7.94 11.34
CA ALA A 128 -4.97 7.10 11.50
C ALA A 128 -5.01 5.94 10.49
N HIS A 129 -4.59 6.15 9.23
CA HIS A 129 -4.48 5.07 8.25
C HIS A 129 -3.38 4.08 8.61
N VAL A 130 -2.16 4.56 8.89
CA VAL A 130 -0.99 3.71 9.17
C VAL A 130 -1.18 2.88 10.44
N ASP A 131 -1.84 3.43 11.47
CA ASP A 131 -2.14 2.72 12.70
C ASP A 131 -3.34 1.76 12.57
N ASN A 132 -4.12 1.86 11.48
CA ASN A 132 -5.29 1.02 11.29
C ASN A 132 -4.88 -0.41 10.88
N ALA A 133 -4.79 -1.27 11.89
CA ALA A 133 -4.47 -2.69 11.72
C ALA A 133 -5.49 -3.45 10.84
N ASN A 134 -6.70 -2.93 10.62
CA ASN A 134 -7.69 -3.57 9.75
C ASN A 134 -7.45 -3.28 8.26
N LEU A 135 -6.69 -2.23 7.92
CA LEU A 135 -6.40 -1.84 6.53
C LEU A 135 -5.07 -2.43 6.02
N HIS A 136 -4.17 -2.79 6.94
CA HIS A 136 -2.83 -3.28 6.61
C HIS A 136 -2.71 -4.77 6.94
N THR A 137 -2.20 -5.55 6.00
CA THR A 137 -1.83 -6.95 6.26
C THR A 137 -0.45 -7.02 6.91
N THR A 138 -0.34 -7.85 7.93
CA THR A 138 0.93 -8.23 8.55
C THR A 138 1.75 -9.13 7.62
N ALA A 139 3.05 -9.23 7.90
CA ALA A 139 3.91 -10.18 7.17
C ALA A 139 3.41 -11.62 7.31
N ALA A 140 2.94 -12.01 8.50
CA ALA A 140 2.40 -13.35 8.74
C ALA A 140 1.12 -13.62 7.93
N GLU A 141 0.21 -12.63 7.83
CA GLU A 141 -0.97 -12.75 6.97
C GLU A 141 -0.57 -12.85 5.50
N LYS A 142 0.38 -12.03 5.01
CA LYS A 142 0.88 -12.15 3.63
C LYS A 142 1.44 -13.54 3.35
N THR A 143 2.28 -14.09 4.23
CA THR A 143 2.82 -15.45 4.05
C THR A 143 1.72 -16.50 3.98
N LYS A 144 0.70 -16.42 4.86
CA LYS A 144 -0.45 -17.32 4.81
C LYS A 144 -1.21 -17.18 3.50
N LEU A 145 -1.51 -15.96 3.07
CA LEU A 145 -2.24 -15.67 1.84
C LEU A 145 -1.47 -16.11 0.58
N SER A 146 -0.14 -15.98 0.56
CA SER A 146 0.71 -16.44 -0.55
C SER A 146 0.71 -17.96 -0.72
N GLY A 147 0.38 -18.72 0.33
CA GLY A 147 0.25 -20.18 0.27
C GLY A 147 -1.11 -20.67 -0.22
N ILE A 148 -2.09 -19.77 -0.42
CA ILE A 148 -3.44 -20.12 -0.85
C ILE A 148 -3.48 -20.13 -2.39
N ALA A 149 -3.81 -21.27 -2.98
CA ALA A 149 -3.99 -21.38 -4.43
C ALA A 149 -5.14 -20.46 -4.91
N ALA A 150 -5.00 -19.91 -6.13
CA ALA A 150 -6.05 -19.09 -6.72
C ALA A 150 -7.37 -19.88 -6.81
N GLY A 151 -8.47 -19.28 -6.31
CA GLY A 151 -9.79 -19.92 -6.28
C GLY A 151 -10.05 -20.83 -5.08
N ALA A 152 -9.12 -20.97 -4.14
CA ALA A 152 -9.40 -21.69 -2.90
C ALA A 152 -10.43 -20.94 -2.04
N GLU A 153 -11.51 -21.63 -1.68
CA GLU A 153 -12.56 -21.09 -0.83
C GLU A 153 -12.26 -21.31 0.65
N VAL A 154 -12.69 -20.37 1.49
CA VAL A 154 -12.54 -20.49 2.94
C VAL A 154 -13.42 -21.64 3.43
N ASN A 155 -12.83 -22.60 4.14
CA ASN A 155 -13.52 -23.73 4.76
C ASN A 155 -14.17 -24.73 3.78
N GLN A 156 -13.63 -24.91 2.57
CA GLN A 156 -14.12 -25.99 1.70
C GLN A 156 -13.87 -27.35 2.38
N ASN A 157 -14.94 -28.11 2.63
CA ASN A 157 -14.81 -29.51 3.05
C ASN A 157 -14.05 -30.26 1.93
N ALA A 158 -13.15 -31.17 2.28
CA ALA A 158 -12.42 -31.97 1.26
C ALA A 158 -13.37 -32.71 0.29
N PHE A 159 -14.59 -33.02 0.74
CA PHE A 159 -15.73 -33.49 -0.03
C PHE A 159 -17.03 -32.96 0.62
N ALA A 160 -18.05 -32.59 -0.16
CA ALA A 160 -19.33 -32.09 0.38
C ALA A 160 -20.22 -33.22 0.93
N GLN A 161 -20.21 -34.37 0.24
CA GLN A 161 -20.91 -35.59 0.63
C GLN A 161 -20.30 -36.80 -0.09
N VAL A 162 -20.50 -37.99 0.46
CA VAL A 162 -20.28 -39.26 -0.26
C VAL A 162 -21.64 -39.92 -0.45
N ASN A 163 -22.12 -39.95 -1.70
CA ASN A 163 -23.52 -40.25 -2.02
C ASN A 163 -24.48 -39.34 -1.25
N ASN A 164 -25.24 -39.87 -0.28
CA ASN A 164 -26.18 -39.12 0.55
C ASN A 164 -25.73 -38.98 2.01
N ILE A 165 -24.42 -39.12 2.25
CA ILE A 165 -23.80 -38.90 3.56
C ILE A 165 -23.12 -37.53 3.53
N PRO A 166 -23.77 -36.46 4.03
CA PRO A 166 -23.20 -35.12 4.04
C PRO A 166 -22.06 -35.02 5.05
N ALA A 167 -21.05 -34.23 4.73
CA ALA A 167 -20.02 -33.85 5.71
C ALA A 167 -20.61 -32.88 6.74
N ALA A 168 -20.49 -33.19 8.03
CA ALA A 168 -20.99 -32.40 9.14
C ALA A 168 -20.02 -31.27 9.55
N ALA A 169 -18.76 -31.32 9.12
CA ALA A 169 -17.73 -30.34 9.45
C ALA A 169 -16.66 -30.19 8.35
N LYS A 170 -15.80 -29.17 8.52
CA LYS A 170 -14.67 -28.84 7.63
C LYS A 170 -13.70 -30.00 7.40
N THR A 171 -13.51 -30.79 8.44
CA THR A 171 -12.83 -32.08 8.44
C THR A 171 -13.80 -33.08 9.02
N ASP A 172 -14.22 -34.06 8.23
CA ASP A 172 -15.15 -35.09 8.65
C ASP A 172 -14.63 -36.48 8.25
N THR A 173 -15.11 -37.52 8.91
CA THR A 173 -14.69 -38.90 8.69
C THR A 173 -15.84 -39.73 8.13
N LEU A 174 -15.66 -40.30 6.94
CA LEU A 174 -16.52 -41.39 6.47
C LEU A 174 -16.07 -42.69 7.12
N THR A 175 -16.89 -43.24 8.02
CA THR A 175 -16.65 -44.58 8.58
C THR A 175 -17.28 -45.64 7.70
N VAL A 176 -16.49 -46.60 7.23
CA VAL A 176 -16.96 -47.77 6.49
C VAL A 176 -16.72 -49.00 7.35
N THR A 177 -17.79 -49.71 7.71
CA THR A 177 -17.74 -50.89 8.59
C THR A 177 -18.17 -52.14 7.81
N GLY A 178 -17.46 -53.24 8.00
CA GLY A 178 -17.86 -54.53 7.44
C GLY A 178 -19.08 -55.10 8.17
N GLY A 179 -20.11 -55.47 7.43
CA GLY A 179 -21.23 -56.26 7.95
C GLY A 179 -20.88 -57.76 8.04
N THR A 180 -21.86 -58.59 8.38
CA THR A 180 -21.69 -60.05 8.40
C THR A 180 -21.21 -60.56 7.03
N GLY A 181 -20.13 -61.35 7.02
CA GLY A 181 -19.54 -61.90 5.80
C GLY A 181 -18.75 -60.90 4.95
N ILE A 182 -18.54 -59.66 5.43
CA ILE A 182 -17.77 -58.62 4.76
C ILE A 182 -16.67 -58.13 5.70
N THR A 183 -15.42 -58.16 5.23
CA THR A 183 -14.29 -57.50 5.91
C THR A 183 -13.88 -56.25 5.15
N VAL A 184 -13.67 -55.16 5.87
CA VAL A 184 -13.13 -53.91 5.34
C VAL A 184 -11.72 -53.73 5.90
N THR A 185 -10.72 -53.69 5.02
CA THR A 185 -9.32 -53.52 5.39
C THR A 185 -8.78 -52.22 4.79
N THR A 186 -8.11 -51.41 5.59
CA THR A 186 -7.50 -50.15 5.15
C THR A 186 -5.97 -50.20 5.22
N ASN A 187 -5.29 -49.66 4.22
CA ASN A 187 -3.85 -49.45 4.23
C ASN A 187 -3.53 -47.94 4.11
N PRO A 188 -3.17 -47.27 5.23
CA PRO A 188 -2.86 -45.84 5.23
C PRO A 188 -1.61 -45.46 4.44
N ALA A 189 -0.67 -46.40 4.21
CA ALA A 189 0.55 -46.14 3.47
C ALA A 189 0.28 -46.07 1.95
N THR A 190 -0.47 -47.04 1.42
CA THR A 190 -0.83 -47.09 -0.01
C THR A 190 -2.12 -46.33 -0.36
N LYS A 191 -2.84 -45.80 0.64
CA LYS A 191 -4.12 -45.10 0.47
C LYS A 191 -5.21 -45.97 -0.17
N THR A 192 -5.27 -47.25 0.21
CA THR A 192 -6.27 -48.21 -0.31
C THR A 192 -7.22 -48.72 0.77
N MET A 193 -8.47 -48.97 0.36
CA MET A 193 -9.48 -49.69 1.14
C MET A 193 -9.91 -50.91 0.32
N THR A 194 -9.87 -52.08 0.93
CA THR A 194 -10.31 -53.35 0.33
C THR A 194 -11.55 -53.83 1.04
N VAL A 195 -12.60 -54.12 0.26
CA VAL A 195 -13.82 -54.75 0.76
C VAL A 195 -13.81 -56.19 0.27
N THR A 196 -13.73 -57.13 1.20
CA THR A 196 -13.62 -58.57 0.90
C THR A 196 -14.85 -59.29 1.42
N ALA A 197 -15.53 -60.02 0.54
CA ALA A 197 -16.49 -61.03 0.97
C ALA A 197 -15.73 -62.22 1.56
N THR A 198 -15.96 -62.54 2.83
CA THR A 198 -15.27 -63.63 3.54
C THR A 198 -16.01 -64.96 3.47
N GLY A 199 -17.07 -65.05 2.65
CA GLY A 199 -17.69 -66.32 2.27
C GLY A 199 -18.67 -66.91 3.28
N THR A 200 -18.95 -66.24 4.41
CA THR A 200 -20.06 -66.58 5.32
C THR A 200 -21.22 -65.57 5.25
N ALA A 201 -21.27 -64.75 4.19
CA ALA A 201 -22.43 -63.93 3.94
C ALA A 201 -23.64 -64.87 3.77
N THR A 202 -24.63 -64.74 4.65
CA THR A 202 -25.93 -65.38 4.46
C THR A 202 -26.40 -65.01 3.05
N PRO A 203 -26.63 -65.98 2.14
CA PRO A 203 -27.08 -65.64 0.79
C PRO A 203 -28.36 -64.80 0.90
N GLY A 204 -28.52 -63.84 -0.02
CA GLY A 204 -29.70 -62.96 -0.05
C GLY A 204 -31.01 -63.76 -0.04
N ALA A 205 -32.14 -63.14 0.28
CA ALA A 205 -33.42 -63.83 0.40
C ALA A 205 -33.67 -64.77 -0.78
N HIS A 206 -33.67 -66.07 -0.49
CA HIS A 206 -33.95 -67.16 -1.41
C HIS A 206 -34.90 -68.12 -0.69
N GLY A 207 -35.56 -68.99 -1.43
CA GLY A 207 -36.65 -69.81 -0.89
C GLY A 207 -36.20 -70.66 0.30
N SER A 208 -37.07 -70.82 1.31
CA SER A 208 -36.80 -71.70 2.46
C SER A 208 -36.65 -73.18 2.08
N SER A 209 -37.00 -73.53 0.84
CA SER A 209 -36.84 -74.85 0.27
C SER A 209 -36.48 -74.73 -1.21
N HIS A 210 -35.46 -75.48 -1.62
CA HIS A 210 -35.14 -75.76 -3.01
C HIS A 210 -35.94 -76.97 -3.53
N ASN A 211 -37.21 -77.08 -3.11
CA ASN A 211 -38.10 -78.08 -3.66
C ASN A 211 -38.63 -77.60 -5.01
N ILE A 212 -39.06 -78.57 -5.80
CA ILE A 212 -39.52 -78.37 -7.17
C ILE A 212 -40.75 -77.45 -7.29
N ASP A 213 -41.60 -77.46 -6.27
CA ASP A 213 -42.80 -76.62 -6.17
C ASP A 213 -42.57 -75.42 -5.22
N GLY A 214 -41.31 -75.16 -4.90
CA GLY A 214 -40.89 -74.11 -3.98
C GLY A 214 -40.78 -72.74 -4.62
N PRO A 215 -40.60 -71.71 -3.78
CA PRO A 215 -40.30 -70.35 -4.24
C PRO A 215 -38.90 -70.20 -4.86
N ASP A 216 -38.02 -71.21 -4.76
CA ASP A 216 -36.68 -71.21 -5.34
C ASP A 216 -36.31 -72.60 -5.91
N PRO A 217 -36.98 -73.02 -7.01
CA PRO A 217 -36.80 -74.36 -7.56
C PRO A 217 -35.48 -74.49 -8.31
N ILE A 218 -34.82 -75.65 -8.17
CA ILE A 218 -33.65 -76.00 -9.00
C ILE A 218 -34.17 -76.36 -10.41
N PRO A 219 -33.87 -75.57 -11.46
CA PRO A 219 -34.48 -75.76 -12.78
C PRO A 219 -34.26 -77.15 -13.37
N ASP A 220 -33.08 -77.74 -13.13
CA ASP A 220 -32.75 -79.09 -13.59
C ASP A 220 -33.61 -80.15 -12.90
N LEU A 221 -33.97 -79.97 -11.63
CA LEU A 221 -34.84 -80.90 -10.91
C LEU A 221 -36.29 -80.79 -11.41
N VAL A 222 -36.75 -79.56 -11.73
CA VAL A 222 -38.05 -79.31 -12.41
C VAL A 222 -38.14 -80.11 -13.70
N ALA A 223 -37.09 -80.03 -14.52
CA ALA A 223 -37.02 -80.75 -15.79
C ALA A 223 -36.98 -82.28 -15.61
N VAL A 224 -36.33 -82.79 -14.56
CA VAL A 224 -36.29 -84.23 -14.26
C VAL A 224 -37.66 -84.75 -13.84
N LYS A 225 -38.40 -84.06 -12.97
CA LYS A 225 -39.76 -84.48 -12.58
C LYS A 225 -40.70 -84.55 -13.78
N ALA A 226 -40.67 -83.53 -14.65
CA ALA A 226 -41.50 -83.55 -15.86
C ALA A 226 -41.19 -84.77 -16.76
N LYS A 227 -39.92 -85.19 -16.83
CA LYS A 227 -39.52 -86.42 -17.56
C LYS A 227 -39.96 -87.70 -16.85
N VAL A 228 -39.92 -87.74 -15.52
CA VAL A 228 -40.39 -88.89 -14.73
C VAL A 228 -41.90 -89.02 -14.83
N GLU A 229 -42.66 -87.93 -14.69
CA GLU A 229 -44.13 -87.91 -14.87
C GLU A 229 -44.51 -88.39 -16.28
N ALA A 230 -43.81 -87.91 -17.32
CA ALA A 230 -44.02 -88.39 -18.68
C ALA A 230 -43.72 -89.89 -18.86
N LEU A 231 -42.74 -90.43 -18.12
CA LEU A 231 -42.43 -91.86 -18.13
C LEU A 231 -43.49 -92.67 -17.36
N GLU A 232 -43.98 -92.16 -16.24
CA GLU A 232 -45.06 -92.77 -15.45
C GLU A 232 -46.35 -92.86 -16.27
N ASP A 233 -46.73 -91.78 -16.96
CA ASP A 233 -47.88 -91.75 -17.88
C ASP A 233 -47.70 -92.74 -19.03
N PHE A 234 -46.50 -92.81 -19.62
CA PHE A 234 -46.19 -93.78 -20.68
C PHE A 234 -46.33 -95.23 -20.20
N LEU A 235 -45.80 -95.55 -19.01
CA LEU A 235 -45.90 -96.88 -18.41
C LEU A 235 -47.34 -97.23 -18.01
N ALA A 236 -48.13 -96.27 -17.54
CA ALA A 236 -49.55 -96.46 -17.22
C ALA A 236 -50.39 -96.77 -18.48
N TYR A 237 -49.96 -96.29 -19.64
CA TYR A 237 -50.62 -96.56 -20.93
C TYR A 237 -50.17 -97.88 -21.58
N MET A 238 -49.14 -98.54 -21.05
CA MET A 238 -48.78 -99.90 -21.42
C MET A 238 -49.51 -100.88 -20.49
N PRO A 239 -50.56 -101.59 -20.92
CA PRO A 239 -51.08 -102.71 -20.16
C PRO A 239 -50.00 -103.80 -20.16
N ILE A 240 -49.18 -103.84 -19.10
CA ILE A 240 -48.42 -105.04 -18.76
C ILE A 240 -49.47 -106.00 -18.19
N ASP A 241 -50.22 -106.62 -19.09
CA ASP A 241 -51.04 -107.76 -18.70
C ASP A 241 -50.06 -108.82 -18.21
N GLY A 242 -50.03 -109.05 -16.90
CA GLY A 242 -49.34 -110.18 -16.27
C GLY A 242 -49.97 -111.53 -16.64
N GLY A 243 -50.58 -111.61 -17.83
CA GLY A 243 -51.29 -112.73 -18.39
C GLY A 243 -50.32 -113.79 -18.90
N TRP A 244 -50.54 -115.00 -18.42
CA TRP A 244 -49.97 -116.22 -18.98
C TRP A 244 -50.12 -116.28 -20.51
N PHE A 245 -49.07 -116.73 -21.19
CA PHE A 245 -49.00 -116.94 -22.65
C PHE A 245 -49.88 -118.11 -23.14
N ASP A 246 -51.20 -118.06 -22.97
CA ASP A 246 -52.11 -119.11 -23.51
C ASP A 246 -53.38 -118.58 -24.22
N THR A 247 -53.38 -117.31 -24.62
CA THR A 247 -54.34 -116.81 -25.61
C THR A 247 -53.62 -116.02 -26.69
N PRO A 248 -53.98 -116.18 -27.99
CA PRO A 248 -53.37 -115.44 -29.08
C PRO A 248 -53.40 -113.94 -28.79
N PRO A 249 -52.30 -113.20 -29.01
CA PRO A 249 -52.23 -111.79 -28.66
C PRO A 249 -53.24 -111.01 -29.50
N GLY A 250 -54.30 -110.54 -28.84
CA GLY A 250 -55.12 -109.42 -29.32
C GLY A 250 -54.29 -108.15 -29.21
N GLY A 251 -53.23 -108.06 -30.03
CA GLY A 251 -52.42 -106.85 -30.15
C GLY A 251 -53.30 -105.69 -30.63
N PRO A 252 -52.97 -104.44 -30.25
CA PRO A 252 -53.65 -103.28 -30.78
C PRO A 252 -53.52 -103.27 -32.31
N VAL A 253 -54.65 -103.10 -32.99
CA VAL A 253 -54.70 -102.77 -34.40
C VAL A 253 -53.94 -101.45 -34.57
N ILE A 254 -52.75 -101.52 -35.16
CA ILE A 254 -52.12 -100.32 -35.73
C ILE A 254 -52.97 -99.97 -36.95
N ASP A 255 -53.91 -99.05 -36.76
CA ASP A 255 -54.57 -98.37 -37.86
C ASP A 255 -53.48 -97.58 -38.61
N GLY A 256 -53.01 -98.17 -39.70
CA GLY A 256 -52.21 -97.49 -40.71
C GLY A 256 -53.09 -96.47 -41.41
N GLY A 257 -53.36 -95.35 -40.73
CA GLY A 257 -53.95 -94.18 -41.31
C GLY A 257 -53.04 -93.65 -42.42
N THR A 258 -53.47 -93.89 -43.65
CA THR A 258 -52.94 -93.25 -44.85
C THR A 258 -53.21 -91.74 -44.82
N TYR A 259 -52.14 -90.98 -45.06
CA TYR A 259 -52.01 -89.52 -45.29
C TYR A 259 -51.78 -88.62 -44.07
#